data_AF-A0A2M7XJV4-F1
#
_entry.id   AF-A0A2M7XJV4-F1
#
_cell.length_a   1.000
_cell.length_b   1.000
_cell.length_c   1.000
_cell.angle_alpha   90.00
_cell.angle_beta   90.00
_cell.angle_gamma   90.00
#
_symmetry.space_group_name_H-M   'P 1'
#
loop_
_entity.id
_entity.type
_entity.pdbx_description
1 polymer ?
#
loop_
_entity_poly.entity_id
_entity_poly.type
_entity_poly.pdbx_seq_one_letter_code
_entity_poly.pdbx_strand_id
1 'polypeptide(L)'
;MLFVNISSDKVQIADAKQEKFLDRNSIENTLGKCLIDRYKQSPFQEILLLNGPGGFTNLRVGTLTLNLLNKLLGAKVQRCKGAKESLSTYQTYPPIRLFSITKLDFYTYLFKKGLLSSKGVIYIGQKDNVRLYDAKKKTYSQIKLDTIKKDSNLFFDFTKEDYRGENTSNMISFHMKEKGLEVQRKKKSMIVTIKDLGIKAQTQAKPEYMIEAVL
;
A
#
# COMPACT_ATOMS: atom_id res chain seq x y z
N MET A 1 -4.19 8.52 10.55
CA MET A 1 -4.19 7.29 9.72
C MET A 1 -2.84 7.16 9.05
N LEU A 2 -2.35 5.93 8.87
CA LEU A 2 -1.13 5.65 8.12
C LEU A 2 -1.50 4.97 6.79
N PHE A 3 -0.83 5.33 5.70
CA PHE A 3 -0.89 4.63 4.44
C PHE A 3 0.35 3.78 4.28
N VAL A 4 0.17 2.51 3.89
CA VAL A 4 1.26 1.59 3.62
C VAL A 4 1.01 0.92 2.27
N ASN A 5 1.95 1.07 1.33
CA ASN A 5 1.93 0.34 0.07
C ASN A 5 3.05 -0.68 0.06
N ILE A 6 2.70 -1.97 0.19
CA ILE A 6 3.65 -3.09 0.10
C ILE A 6 3.61 -3.78 -1.27
N SER A 7 2.88 -3.21 -2.21
CA SER A 7 2.57 -3.81 -3.52
C SER A 7 3.47 -3.30 -4.64
N SER A 8 4.19 -2.21 -4.42
CA SER A 8 5.06 -1.60 -5.43
C SER A 8 6.49 -2.15 -5.35
N ASP A 9 7.35 -1.66 -6.24
CA ASP A 9 8.78 -1.96 -6.28
C ASP A 9 9.55 -1.44 -5.05
N LYS A 10 9.00 -0.45 -4.34
CA LYS A 10 9.38 -0.05 -2.98
C LYS A 10 8.22 -0.22 -2.01
N VAL A 11 8.51 -0.23 -0.71
CA VAL A 11 7.47 -0.10 0.31
C VAL A 11 7.29 1.37 0.66
N GLN A 12 6.10 1.91 0.44
CA GLN A 12 5.78 3.29 0.81
C GLN A 12 5.10 3.32 2.18
N ILE A 13 5.50 4.27 3.02
CA ILE A 13 4.90 4.54 4.32
C ILE A 13 4.66 6.05 4.41
N ALA A 14 3.40 6.45 4.49
CA ALA A 14 3.02 7.86 4.50
C ALA A 14 1.96 8.17 5.56
N ASP A 15 2.11 9.31 6.22
CA ASP A 15 1.05 10.00 6.96
C ASP A 15 0.95 11.44 6.44
N ALA A 16 0.11 12.27 7.07
CA ALA A 16 -0.09 13.66 6.65
C ALA A 16 1.17 14.54 6.80
N LYS A 17 2.17 14.12 7.57
CA LYS A 17 3.36 14.91 7.88
C LYS A 17 4.57 14.48 7.06
N GLN A 18 4.74 13.19 6.83
CA GLN A 18 5.96 12.67 6.24
C GLN A 18 5.73 11.38 5.44
N GLU A 19 6.54 11.22 4.41
CA GLU A 19 6.53 10.09 3.48
C GLU A 19 7.92 9.43 3.45
N LYS A 20 7.94 8.10 3.35
CA LYS A 20 9.18 7.33 3.23
C LYS A 20 9.00 6.16 2.29
N PHE A 21 10.02 5.93 1.46
CA PHE A 21 10.13 4.75 0.60
C PHE A 21 11.26 3.86 1.10
N LEU A 22 10.99 2.57 1.25
CA LEU A 22 11.96 1.56 1.66
C LEU A 22 12.28 0.64 0.48
N ASP A 23 13.56 0.40 0.24
CA ASP A 23 14.01 -0.51 -0.81
C ASP A 23 13.79 -1.99 -0.45
N ARG A 24 13.53 -2.79 -1.48
CA ARG A 24 13.25 -4.23 -1.35
C ARG A 24 14.39 -5.01 -0.70
N ASN A 25 15.64 -4.68 -1.01
CA ASN A 25 16.82 -5.51 -0.67
C ASN A 25 17.15 -5.55 0.83
N SER A 26 16.43 -4.82 1.68
CA SER A 26 16.65 -4.83 3.13
C SER A 26 15.33 -4.61 3.88
N ILE A 27 14.22 -5.02 3.28
CA ILE A 27 12.89 -4.70 3.82
C ILE A 27 12.66 -5.39 5.18
N GLU A 28 13.19 -6.59 5.36
CA GLU A 28 13.18 -7.36 6.61
C GLU A 28 13.87 -6.65 7.78
N ASN A 29 14.88 -5.84 7.49
CA ASN A 29 15.65 -5.11 8.50
C ASN A 29 15.12 -3.70 8.76
N THR A 30 14.41 -3.12 7.79
CA THR A 30 14.06 -1.69 7.80
C THR A 30 12.60 -1.42 8.12
N LEU A 31 11.67 -2.28 7.68
CA LEU A 31 10.24 -2.02 7.78
C LEU A 31 9.74 -1.93 9.23
N GLY A 32 10.08 -2.93 10.06
CA GLY A 32 9.63 -2.98 11.44
C GLY A 32 10.11 -1.78 12.26
N LYS A 33 11.41 -1.47 12.16
CA LYS A 33 12.00 -0.28 12.79
C LYS A 33 11.31 1.00 12.33
N CYS A 34 11.11 1.16 11.02
CA CYS A 34 10.46 2.33 10.46
C CYS A 34 9.03 2.53 11.00
N LEU A 35 8.24 1.46 11.11
CA LEU A 35 6.87 1.53 11.62
C LEU A 35 6.82 1.85 13.12
N ILE A 36 7.74 1.30 13.92
CA ILE A 36 7.84 1.63 15.35
C ILE A 36 8.25 3.08 15.55
N ASP A 37 9.29 3.54 14.84
CA ASP A 37 9.76 4.92 14.94
C ASP A 37 8.67 5.91 14.51
N ARG A 38 7.96 5.58 13.43
CA ARG A 38 6.79 6.33 12.97
C ARG A 38 5.72 6.42 14.05
N TYR A 39 5.38 5.30 14.68
CA TYR A 39 4.36 5.24 15.71
C TYR A 39 4.74 6.07 16.95
N LYS A 40 6.02 6.08 17.33
CA LYS A 40 6.54 6.91 18.44
C LYS A 40 6.43 8.41 18.14
N GLN A 41 6.69 8.81 16.89
CA GLN A 41 6.64 10.22 16.48
C GLN A 41 5.20 10.72 16.27
N SER A 42 4.35 9.89 15.68
CA SER A 42 2.97 10.22 15.36
C SER A 42 2.10 8.96 15.50
N PRO A 43 1.54 8.69 16.69
CA PRO A 43 0.72 7.52 16.93
C PRO A 43 -0.45 7.42 15.95
N PHE A 44 -0.72 6.21 15.48
CA PHE A 44 -1.80 5.92 14.54
C PHE A 44 -2.62 4.71 14.99
N GLN A 45 -3.91 4.72 14.69
CA GLN A 45 -4.85 3.63 15.05
C GLN A 45 -5.46 2.94 13.83
N GLU A 46 -5.14 3.43 12.63
CA GLU A 46 -5.69 2.94 11.37
C GLU A 46 -4.59 2.90 10.32
N ILE A 47 -4.54 1.79 9.57
CA ILE A 47 -3.66 1.63 8.42
C ILE A 47 -4.51 1.33 7.19
N LEU A 48 -4.39 2.15 6.15
CA LEU A 48 -4.82 1.82 4.81
C LEU A 48 -3.67 1.08 4.11
N LEU A 49 -3.88 -0.18 3.76
CA LEU A 49 -2.87 -1.07 3.19
C LEU A 49 -3.20 -1.40 1.74
N LEU A 50 -2.30 -1.03 0.82
CA LEU A 50 -2.31 -1.54 -0.55
C LEU A 50 -1.51 -2.85 -0.58
N ASN A 51 -2.21 -3.98 -0.77
CA ASN A 51 -1.76 -5.32 -0.36
C ASN A 51 -1.59 -6.36 -1.49
N GLY A 52 -1.29 -5.93 -2.70
CA GLY A 52 -0.89 -6.79 -3.81
C GLY A 52 -1.81 -6.62 -5.02
N PRO A 53 -1.50 -7.26 -6.17
CA PRO A 53 -0.32 -8.10 -6.44
C PRO A 53 1.01 -7.33 -6.34
N GLY A 54 2.14 -7.98 -6.13
CA GLY A 54 3.41 -7.27 -5.95
C GLY A 54 4.62 -8.17 -5.68
N GLY A 55 5.72 -7.57 -5.22
CA GLY A 55 6.92 -8.31 -4.86
C GLY A 55 6.67 -9.30 -3.72
N PHE A 56 6.91 -10.59 -3.96
CA PHE A 56 6.68 -11.66 -2.99
C PHE A 56 7.31 -11.36 -1.61
N THR A 57 8.56 -10.89 -1.60
CA THR A 57 9.27 -10.48 -0.38
C THR A 57 8.54 -9.35 0.35
N ASN A 58 8.17 -8.28 -0.36
CA ASN A 58 7.47 -7.12 0.23
C ASN A 58 6.12 -7.54 0.82
N LEU A 59 5.37 -8.39 0.12
CA LEU A 59 4.07 -8.88 0.60
C LEU A 59 4.22 -9.74 1.86
N ARG A 60 5.16 -10.70 1.87
CA ARG A 60 5.42 -11.56 3.03
C ARG A 60 5.88 -10.79 4.24
N VAL A 61 6.96 -10.03 4.09
CA VAL A 61 7.56 -9.26 5.18
C VAL A 61 6.60 -8.17 5.63
N GLY A 62 5.94 -7.50 4.69
CA GLY A 62 4.97 -6.44 4.93
C GLY A 62 3.81 -6.89 5.80
N THR A 63 3.09 -7.91 5.36
CA THR A 63 1.93 -8.43 6.10
C THR A 63 2.32 -9.02 7.45
N LEU A 64 3.42 -9.78 7.54
CA LEU A 64 3.92 -10.30 8.81
C LEU A 64 4.26 -9.16 9.79
N THR A 65 4.99 -8.14 9.33
CA THR A 65 5.40 -7.01 10.17
C THR A 65 4.21 -6.22 10.69
N LEU A 66 3.21 -5.95 9.83
CA LEU A 66 1.98 -5.25 10.23
C LEU A 66 1.16 -6.06 11.24
N ASN A 67 1.07 -7.37 11.05
CA ASN A 67 0.39 -8.27 11.98
C ASN A 67 1.09 -8.31 13.34
N LEU A 68 2.43 -8.37 13.36
CA LEU A 68 3.24 -8.30 14.58
C LEU A 68 3.08 -6.95 15.27
N LEU A 69 3.10 -5.84 14.53
CA LEU A 69 2.88 -4.50 15.09
C LEU A 69 1.52 -4.42 15.77
N ASN A 70 0.46 -4.92 15.13
CA ASN A 70 -0.87 -4.95 15.71
C ASN A 70 -0.93 -5.81 16.99
N LYS A 71 -0.26 -6.97 16.99
CA LYS A 71 -0.16 -7.84 18.17
C LYS A 71 0.62 -7.17 19.31
N LEU A 72 1.76 -6.55 19.03
CA LEU A 72 2.60 -5.89 20.04
C LEU A 72 1.90 -4.70 20.69
N LEU A 73 1.22 -3.88 19.89
CA LEU A 73 0.49 -2.72 20.40
C LEU A 73 -0.83 -3.12 21.07
N GLY A 74 -1.53 -4.13 20.54
CA GLY A 74 -2.76 -4.66 21.13
C GLY A 74 -2.56 -5.50 22.39
N ALA A 75 -1.45 -6.23 22.53
CA ALA A 75 -1.16 -7.06 23.71
C ALA A 75 -0.94 -6.24 25.00
N LYS A 76 -0.51 -4.98 24.88
CA LYS A 76 -0.44 -4.05 26.01
C LYS A 76 -1.81 -3.81 26.68
N VAL A 77 -2.92 -4.09 25.99
CA VAL A 77 -4.29 -3.95 26.51
C VAL A 77 -4.73 -5.16 27.35
N GLN A 78 -4.21 -6.37 27.08
CA GLN A 78 -4.71 -7.61 27.70
C GLN A 78 -4.05 -7.97 29.04
N ARG A 79 -2.78 -7.57 29.27
CA ARG A 79 -2.10 -7.84 30.56
C ARG A 79 -2.64 -7.03 31.74
N CYS A 80 -3.49 -6.03 31.51
CA CYS A 80 -4.07 -5.19 32.56
C CYS A 80 -5.36 -5.74 33.21
N LYS A 81 -5.87 -6.92 32.79
CA LYS A 81 -7.11 -7.49 33.34
C LYS A 81 -6.93 -8.43 34.55
N GLY A 82 -5.77 -8.44 35.21
CA GLY A 82 -5.54 -9.34 36.35
C GLY A 82 -4.40 -9.03 37.31
N ALA A 83 -3.69 -7.90 37.18
CA ALA A 83 -2.65 -7.53 38.14
C ALA A 83 -3.19 -6.47 39.10
N LYS A 84 -3.41 -6.86 40.36
CA LYS A 84 -3.53 -5.91 41.47
C LYS A 84 -2.17 -5.23 41.68
N GLU A 85 -2.24 -3.94 41.94
CA GLU A 85 -1.19 -3.05 42.47
C GLU A 85 -0.12 -2.51 41.50
N SER A 86 -0.16 -1.18 41.39
CA SER A 86 0.97 -0.25 41.27
C SER A 86 2.01 -0.48 40.16
N LEU A 87 1.77 0.16 39.01
CA LEU A 87 2.80 0.92 38.27
C LEU A 87 2.08 1.90 37.33
N SER A 88 2.13 3.16 37.71
CA SER A 88 1.59 4.30 36.98
C SER A 88 2.06 4.33 35.52
N THR A 89 1.12 4.62 34.61
CA THR A 89 1.31 5.09 33.22
C THR A 89 1.77 4.10 32.14
N TYR A 90 1.20 2.90 32.07
CA TYR A 90 1.19 2.18 30.78
C TYR A 90 0.00 2.64 29.94
N GLN A 91 0.27 3.52 28.98
CA GLN A 91 -0.71 3.93 27.97
C GLN A 91 -1.12 2.70 27.15
N THR A 92 -2.34 2.24 27.37
CA THR A 92 -2.96 1.15 26.60
C THR A 92 -3.44 1.73 25.28
N TYR A 93 -3.03 1.13 24.17
CA TYR A 93 -3.41 1.59 22.84
C TYR A 93 -4.40 0.60 22.22
N PRO A 94 -5.53 1.07 21.66
CA PRO A 94 -6.43 0.18 20.96
C PRO A 94 -5.70 -0.54 19.81
N PRO A 95 -6.12 -1.77 19.46
CA PRO A 95 -5.53 -2.49 18.33
C PRO A 95 -5.64 -1.64 17.05
N ILE A 96 -4.60 -1.71 16.22
CA ILE A 96 -4.59 -1.02 14.95
C ILE A 96 -5.63 -1.67 14.03
N ARG A 97 -6.51 -0.85 13.47
CA ARG A 97 -7.47 -1.27 12.44
C ARG A 97 -6.77 -1.30 11.08
N LEU A 98 -6.67 -2.49 10.49
CA LEU A 98 -6.08 -2.67 9.16
C LEU A 98 -7.18 -2.65 8.10
N PHE A 99 -7.04 -1.80 7.10
CA PHE A 99 -7.94 -1.70 5.96
C PHE A 99 -7.16 -2.10 4.71
N SER A 100 -7.25 -3.38 4.34
CA SER A 100 -6.51 -3.95 3.20
C SER A 100 -7.34 -3.86 1.92
N ILE A 101 -6.69 -3.44 0.83
CA ILE A 101 -7.26 -3.46 -0.53
C ILE A 101 -6.22 -3.94 -1.54
N THR A 102 -6.66 -4.66 -2.56
CA THR A 102 -5.80 -5.03 -3.68
C THR A 102 -5.57 -3.81 -4.60
N LYS A 103 -4.44 -3.76 -5.28
CA LYS A 103 -4.17 -2.77 -6.34
C LYS A 103 -5.21 -2.81 -7.44
N LEU A 104 -5.66 -4.01 -7.83
CA LEU A 104 -6.62 -4.13 -8.92
C LEU A 104 -7.97 -3.53 -8.54
N ASP A 105 -8.45 -3.79 -7.33
CA ASP A 105 -9.69 -3.20 -6.82
C ASP A 105 -9.55 -1.70 -6.65
N PHE A 106 -8.42 -1.25 -6.11
CA PHE A 106 -8.13 0.17 -5.94
C PHE A 106 -8.06 0.89 -7.29
N TYR A 107 -7.35 0.35 -8.28
CA TYR A 107 -7.25 0.95 -9.62
C TYR A 107 -8.55 0.86 -10.40
N THR A 108 -9.34 -0.20 -10.21
CA THR A 108 -10.71 -0.28 -10.74
C THR A 108 -11.57 0.85 -10.18
N TYR A 109 -11.49 1.11 -8.87
CA TYR A 109 -12.18 2.21 -8.24
C TYR A 109 -11.75 3.56 -8.86
N LEU A 110 -10.45 3.81 -8.99
CA LEU A 110 -9.94 5.07 -9.55
C LEU A 110 -10.31 5.25 -11.04
N PHE A 111 -10.35 4.17 -11.82
CA PHE A 111 -10.86 4.17 -13.19
C PHE A 111 -12.34 4.55 -13.24
N LYS A 112 -13.18 3.92 -12.41
CA LYS A 112 -14.62 4.23 -12.31
C LYS A 112 -14.88 5.68 -11.90
N LYS A 113 -13.96 6.29 -11.16
CA LYS A 113 -14.01 7.71 -10.75
C LYS A 113 -13.39 8.67 -11.78
N GLY A 114 -12.91 8.16 -12.92
CA GLY A 114 -12.38 8.98 -14.01
C GLY A 114 -10.97 9.55 -13.80
N LEU A 115 -10.25 9.10 -12.76
CA LEU A 115 -8.86 9.48 -12.51
C LEU A 115 -7.90 8.69 -13.41
N LEU A 116 -8.07 7.37 -13.47
CA LEU A 116 -7.23 6.49 -14.27
C LEU A 116 -7.87 6.19 -15.63
N SER A 117 -7.01 5.93 -16.61
CA SER A 117 -7.40 5.27 -17.86
C SER A 117 -7.86 3.84 -17.56
N SER A 118 -8.64 3.25 -18.47
CA SER A 118 -9.04 1.85 -18.33
C SER A 118 -7.86 0.90 -18.33
N LYS A 119 -6.76 1.25 -19.00
CA LYS A 119 -5.57 0.42 -19.08
C LYS A 119 -4.39 1.03 -18.33
N GLY A 120 -3.59 0.17 -17.72
CA GLY A 120 -2.36 0.54 -17.05
C GLY A 120 -1.39 -0.60 -16.87
N VAL A 121 -0.17 -0.25 -16.52
CA VAL A 121 0.96 -1.15 -16.39
C VAL A 121 1.25 -1.29 -14.90
N ILE A 122 1.14 -2.52 -14.42
CA ILE A 122 1.16 -2.84 -13.00
C ILE A 122 2.42 -3.64 -12.69
N TYR A 123 3.17 -3.19 -11.70
CA TYR A 123 4.28 -3.94 -11.13
C TYR A 123 3.77 -5.19 -10.41
N ILE A 124 4.35 -6.35 -10.69
CA ILE A 124 3.97 -7.63 -10.07
C ILE A 124 5.15 -8.37 -9.42
N GLY A 125 6.16 -7.63 -8.97
CA GLY A 125 7.30 -8.22 -8.25
C GLY A 125 8.52 -8.54 -9.10
N GLN A 126 8.47 -8.28 -10.41
CA GLN A 126 9.56 -8.46 -11.35
C GLN A 126 9.86 -7.13 -12.06
N LYS A 127 11.15 -6.87 -12.30
CA LYS A 127 11.66 -5.61 -12.84
C LYS A 127 11.18 -5.36 -14.28
N ASP A 128 11.43 -6.31 -15.17
CA ASP A 128 11.12 -6.15 -16.60
C ASP A 128 9.81 -6.83 -17.03
N ASN A 129 9.27 -7.70 -16.17
CA ASN A 129 8.01 -8.40 -16.39
C ASN A 129 6.88 -7.75 -15.58
N VAL A 130 5.98 -7.13 -16.32
CA VAL A 130 4.89 -6.34 -15.75
C VAL A 130 3.57 -6.83 -16.33
N ARG A 131 2.44 -6.42 -15.74
CA ARG A 131 1.12 -6.77 -16.26
C ARG A 131 0.48 -5.56 -16.93
N LEU A 132 0.01 -5.72 -18.15
CA LEU A 132 -0.95 -4.79 -18.75
C LEU A 132 -2.32 -5.16 -18.20
N TYR A 133 -2.87 -4.30 -17.35
CA TYR A 133 -4.20 -4.46 -16.77
C TYR A 133 -5.22 -3.62 -17.53
N ASP A 134 -6.40 -4.19 -17.78
CA ASP A 134 -7.58 -3.51 -18.33
C ASP A 134 -8.71 -3.54 -17.29
N ALA A 135 -8.92 -2.43 -16.59
CA ALA A 135 -9.95 -2.24 -15.58
C ALA A 135 -11.38 -2.33 -16.12
N LYS A 136 -11.59 -2.05 -17.42
CA LYS A 136 -12.91 -2.15 -18.06
C LYS A 136 -13.28 -3.61 -18.31
N LYS A 137 -12.32 -4.39 -18.81
CA LYS A 137 -12.50 -5.82 -19.10
C LYS A 137 -12.19 -6.73 -17.91
N LYS A 138 -11.55 -6.20 -16.86
CA LYS A 138 -10.96 -6.94 -15.73
C LYS A 138 -9.97 -8.03 -16.18
N THR A 139 -9.20 -7.75 -17.25
CA THR A 139 -8.21 -8.67 -17.79
C THR A 139 -6.80 -8.18 -17.55
N TYR A 140 -5.83 -9.09 -17.63
CA TYR A 140 -4.42 -8.77 -17.53
C TYR A 140 -3.61 -9.69 -18.44
N SER A 141 -2.56 -9.15 -19.03
CA SER A 141 -1.59 -9.91 -19.82
C SER A 141 -0.17 -9.58 -19.37
N GLN A 142 0.72 -10.57 -19.46
CA GLN A 142 2.13 -10.31 -19.23
C GLN A 142 2.69 -9.55 -20.44
N ILE A 143 3.44 -8.49 -20.17
CA ILE A 143 4.16 -7.72 -21.17
C ILE A 143 5.57 -7.41 -20.66
N LYS A 144 6.48 -7.13 -21.60
CA LYS A 144 7.78 -6.56 -21.26
C LYS A 144 7.69 -5.04 -21.30
N LEU A 145 8.37 -4.37 -20.37
CA LEU A 145 8.28 -2.91 -20.22
C LEU A 145 8.75 -2.14 -21.48
N ASP A 146 9.75 -2.66 -22.18
CA ASP A 146 10.32 -2.10 -23.43
C ASP A 146 9.34 -2.11 -24.62
N THR A 147 8.33 -2.96 -24.60
CA THR A 147 7.31 -3.05 -25.67
C THR A 147 6.25 -1.94 -25.61
N ILE A 148 6.27 -1.12 -24.56
CA ILE A 148 5.23 -0.10 -24.33
C ILE A 148 5.58 1.17 -25.12
N LYS A 149 4.66 1.57 -26.01
CA LYS A 149 4.79 2.84 -26.75
C LYS A 149 4.74 4.04 -25.80
N LYS A 150 5.63 5.02 -26.05
CA LYS A 150 5.79 6.23 -25.22
C LYS A 150 4.49 7.06 -25.10
N ASP A 151 3.72 7.22 -26.18
CA ASP A 151 2.46 8.00 -26.19
C ASP A 151 1.20 7.25 -25.75
N SER A 152 1.34 6.19 -24.96
CA SER A 152 0.17 5.44 -24.50
C SER A 152 -0.54 6.20 -23.37
N ASN A 153 -1.87 6.30 -23.42
CA ASN A 153 -2.67 6.85 -22.32
C ASN A 153 -2.74 5.89 -21.11
N LEU A 154 -1.75 5.01 -20.93
CA LEU A 154 -1.65 4.04 -19.85
C LEU A 154 -1.30 4.76 -18.54
N PHE A 155 -1.77 4.22 -17.41
CA PHE A 155 -1.22 4.60 -16.11
C PHE A 155 -0.07 3.66 -15.75
N PHE A 156 0.87 4.11 -14.92
CA PHE A 156 1.99 3.29 -14.45
C PHE A 156 2.03 3.24 -12.92
N ASP A 157 2.14 2.03 -12.38
CA ASP A 157 2.29 1.72 -10.95
C ASP A 157 3.74 1.33 -10.64
N PHE A 158 4.64 2.32 -10.70
CA PHE A 158 6.05 2.17 -10.32
C PHE A 158 6.44 3.31 -9.38
N THR A 159 7.46 3.10 -8.54
CA THR A 159 8.00 4.15 -7.66
C THR A 159 9.42 4.58 -8.04
N LYS A 160 10.28 3.66 -8.54
CA LYS A 160 11.67 4.00 -8.92
C LYS A 160 11.78 4.82 -10.21
N GLU A 161 12.72 5.77 -10.17
CA GLU A 161 13.17 6.65 -11.27
C GLU A 161 13.67 5.90 -12.50
N ASP A 162 14.37 4.79 -12.31
CA ASP A 162 14.90 3.99 -13.44
C ASP A 162 13.79 3.40 -14.32
N TYR A 163 12.58 3.21 -13.78
CA TYR A 163 11.39 2.81 -14.55
C TYR A 163 10.65 4.00 -15.16
N ARG A 164 10.98 5.23 -14.75
CA ARG A 164 10.21 6.43 -15.10
C ARG A 164 10.41 6.85 -16.54
N GLY A 165 11.57 6.59 -17.13
CA GLY A 165 11.90 7.06 -18.48
C GLY A 165 11.42 8.51 -18.71
N GLU A 166 10.89 8.79 -19.90
CA GLU A 166 10.23 10.07 -20.23
C GLU A 166 8.74 10.12 -19.80
N ASN A 167 8.19 9.04 -19.22
CA ASN A 167 6.74 8.84 -19.00
C ASN A 167 6.26 9.16 -17.57
N THR A 168 7.03 9.96 -16.82
CA THR A 168 6.73 10.36 -15.44
C THR A 168 5.30 10.88 -15.24
N SER A 169 4.77 11.61 -16.22
CA SER A 169 3.43 12.20 -16.15
C SER A 169 2.29 11.18 -16.05
N ASN A 170 2.49 9.95 -16.53
CA ASN A 170 1.48 8.89 -16.53
C ASN A 170 1.49 8.04 -15.24
N MET A 171 2.44 8.28 -14.34
CA MET A 171 2.55 7.54 -13.08
C MET A 171 1.46 7.92 -12.09
N ILE A 172 1.14 6.97 -11.23
CA ILE A 172 0.28 7.19 -10.07
C ILE A 172 1.17 7.55 -8.89
N SER A 173 0.90 8.68 -8.23
CA SER A 173 1.46 9.00 -6.93
C SER A 173 0.40 8.94 -5.84
N PHE A 174 0.85 8.62 -4.63
CA PHE A 174 0.03 8.54 -3.44
C PHE A 174 0.61 9.47 -2.39
N HIS A 175 -0.22 10.32 -1.79
CA HIS A 175 0.18 11.20 -0.71
C HIS A 175 -0.89 11.17 0.38
N MET A 176 -0.52 10.80 1.60
CA MET A 176 -1.48 10.87 2.69
C MET A 176 -1.70 12.34 3.09
N LYS A 177 -2.96 12.75 3.17
CA LYS A 177 -3.39 14.07 3.65
C LYS A 177 -4.32 13.89 4.85
N GLU A 178 -4.65 14.97 5.55
CA GLU A 178 -5.56 14.91 6.71
C GLU A 178 -6.93 14.31 6.36
N LYS A 179 -7.45 14.62 5.16
CA LYS A 179 -8.77 14.17 4.71
C LYS A 179 -8.78 12.76 4.11
N GLY A 180 -7.63 12.14 3.85
CA GLY A 180 -7.53 10.82 3.22
C GLY A 180 -6.30 10.67 2.33
N LEU A 181 -6.30 9.60 1.54
CA LEU A 181 -5.23 9.33 0.58
C LEU A 181 -5.45 10.14 -0.69
N GLU A 182 -4.61 11.15 -0.91
CA GLU A 182 -4.57 11.83 -2.21
C GLU A 182 -3.88 10.91 -3.22
N VAL A 183 -4.57 10.67 -4.34
CA VAL A 183 -4.04 9.96 -5.49
C VAL A 183 -3.95 10.93 -6.65
N GLN A 184 -2.77 11.03 -7.27
CA GLN A 184 -2.54 11.92 -8.40
C GLN A 184 -2.06 11.15 -9.62
N ARG A 185 -2.45 11.66 -10.79
CA ARG A 185 -1.93 11.24 -12.09
C ARG A 185 -2.07 12.40 -13.06
N LYS A 186 -1.01 12.74 -13.79
CA LYS A 186 -0.94 13.96 -14.62
C LYS A 186 -1.34 15.18 -13.78
N LYS A 187 -2.23 16.03 -14.31
CA LYS A 187 -2.78 17.22 -13.64
C LYS A 187 -4.06 16.93 -12.85
N LYS A 188 -4.44 15.66 -12.68
CA LYS A 188 -5.66 15.27 -11.94
C LYS A 188 -5.27 14.68 -10.59
N SER A 189 -6.02 15.05 -9.56
CA SER A 189 -5.92 14.45 -8.23
C SER A 189 -7.31 14.13 -7.68
N MET A 190 -7.36 13.18 -6.75
CA MET A 190 -8.56 12.92 -5.96
C MET A 190 -8.17 12.47 -4.56
N ILE A 191 -8.98 12.81 -3.57
CA ILE A 191 -8.85 12.27 -2.21
C ILE A 191 -9.74 11.04 -2.10
N VAL A 192 -9.16 9.94 -1.63
CA VAL A 192 -9.85 8.67 -1.39
C VAL A 192 -9.87 8.37 0.10
N THR A 193 -11.06 8.08 0.62
CA THR A 193 -11.25 7.68 2.02
C THR A 193 -11.54 6.18 2.13
N ILE A 194 -11.37 5.63 3.33
CA ILE A 194 -11.78 4.25 3.63
C ILE A 194 -13.26 4.03 3.32
N LYS A 195 -14.11 5.04 3.60
CA LYS A 195 -15.56 4.98 3.34
C LYS A 195 -15.84 4.84 1.84
N ASP A 196 -15.10 5.55 1.00
CA ASP A 196 -15.27 5.48 -0.46
C ASP A 196 -14.93 4.09 -1.01
N LEU A 197 -13.98 3.40 -0.39
CA LEU A 197 -13.52 2.07 -0.78
C LEU A 197 -14.45 0.96 -0.30
N GLY A 198 -15.34 1.21 0.67
CA GLY A 198 -16.25 0.21 1.21
C GLY A 198 -15.54 -0.98 1.90
N ILE A 199 -14.26 -0.82 2.26
CA ILE A 199 -13.45 -1.88 2.88
C ILE A 199 -13.67 -1.94 4.38
N LYS A 200 -13.74 -3.16 4.93
CA LYS A 200 -13.93 -3.41 6.36
C LYS A 200 -12.59 -3.49 7.08
N ALA A 201 -12.57 -3.08 8.35
CA ALA A 201 -11.42 -3.27 9.21
C ALA A 201 -11.16 -4.76 9.44
N GLN A 202 -9.88 -5.14 9.41
CA GLN A 202 -9.38 -6.48 9.66
C GLN A 202 -8.38 -6.44 10.82
N THR A 203 -8.26 -7.55 11.53
CA THR A 203 -7.29 -7.71 12.62
C THR A 203 -5.93 -8.18 12.11
N GLN A 204 -5.89 -8.83 10.94
CA GLN A 204 -4.69 -9.34 10.31
C GLN A 204 -4.76 -9.11 8.80
N ALA A 205 -3.64 -8.73 8.21
CA ALA A 205 -3.45 -8.71 6.76
C ALA A 205 -2.97 -10.09 6.29
N LYS A 206 -3.54 -10.57 5.17
CA LYS A 206 -3.06 -11.73 4.43
C LYS A 206 -2.47 -11.25 3.10
N PRO A 207 -1.29 -11.72 2.69
CA PRO A 207 -0.65 -11.23 1.48
C PRO A 207 -1.41 -11.64 0.21
N GLU A 208 -1.67 -10.69 -0.70
CA GLU A 208 -2.28 -10.97 -2.00
C GLU A 208 -1.20 -11.17 -3.05
N TYR A 209 -0.73 -12.41 -3.17
CA TYR A 209 0.48 -12.72 -3.94
C TYR A 209 0.36 -12.53 -5.44
N MET A 210 -0.81 -12.82 -6.00
CA MET A 210 -0.92 -13.05 -7.44
C MET A 210 -2.30 -12.63 -7.93
N ILE A 211 -2.33 -12.22 -9.19
CA ILE A 211 -3.52 -12.42 -10.00
C ILE A 211 -3.42 -13.87 -10.47
N GLU A 212 -4.40 -14.71 -10.11
CA GLU A 212 -4.45 -16.10 -10.56
C GLU A 212 -4.26 -16.16 -12.09
N ALA A 213 -3.71 -17.24 -12.63
CA ALA A 213 -3.73 -17.37 -14.08
C ALA A 213 -5.21 -17.54 -14.50
N VAL A 214 -5.73 -16.66 -15.36
CA VAL A 214 -6.91 -17.03 -16.14
C VAL A 214 -6.45 -18.12 -17.08
N LEU A 215 -6.80 -19.37 -16.76
CA LEU A 215 -6.64 -20.53 -17.64
C LEU A 215 -7.57 -20.37 -18.86
#